data_AF-A0A1S1EIQ2-F1
#
_entry.id   AF-A0A1S1EIQ2-F1
#
_cell.length_a   1.000
_cell.length_b   1.000
_cell.length_c   1.000
_cell.angle_alpha   90.00
_cell.angle_beta   90.00
_cell.angle_gamma   90.00
#
_symmetry.space_group_name_H-M   'P 1'
#
loop_
_entity.id
_entity.type
_entity.pdbx_description
1 polymer ?
#
loop_
_entity_poly.entity_id
_entity_poly.type
_entity_poly.pdbx_seq_one_letter_code
_entity_poly.pdbx_strand_id
1 'polypeptide(L)'
;MDVDRLAVHTAKLSPDTEEKMVIVTTTAAALDRIAAGGAVQLRHEGERDVTFVPVDREAVPVLDPKLGWIIPVTPATAKELAELPKGPGEHELSALHLGLILE
;
A
#
# COMPACT_ATOMS: atom_id res chain seq x y z
N MET A 1 0.44 4.51 -12.69
CA MET A 1 1.71 5.23 -12.91
C MET A 1 2.81 4.23 -12.77
N ASP A 2 3.80 4.37 -13.63
CA ASP A 2 4.99 3.54 -13.55
C ASP A 2 5.91 4.15 -12.49
N VAL A 3 6.52 3.30 -11.68
CA VAL A 3 7.42 3.69 -10.60
C VAL A 3 8.76 2.99 -10.79
N ASP A 4 9.85 3.61 -10.34
CA ASP A 4 11.21 3.05 -10.49
C ASP A 4 11.46 1.84 -9.58
N ARG A 5 10.63 1.68 -8.54
CA ARG A 5 10.65 0.51 -7.65
C ARG A 5 9.24 0.14 -7.24
N LEU A 6 8.93 -1.15 -7.34
CA LEU A 6 7.76 -1.77 -6.74
C LEU A 6 8.17 -3.15 -6.24
N ALA A 7 7.72 -3.53 -5.05
CA ALA A 7 7.76 -4.91 -4.60
C ALA A 7 6.66 -5.10 -3.56
N VAL A 8 6.09 -6.31 -3.49
CA VAL A 8 5.10 -6.63 -2.45
C VAL A 8 5.49 -7.90 -1.72
N HIS A 9 5.56 -7.81 -0.40
CA HIS A 9 5.77 -8.93 0.49
C HIS A 9 4.55 -9.10 1.40
N THR A 10 4.32 -10.31 1.88
CA THR A 10 3.28 -10.57 2.88
C THR A 10 3.90 -11.24 4.11
N ALA A 11 3.59 -10.72 5.29
CA ALA A 11 3.97 -11.33 6.56
C ALA A 11 2.71 -11.79 7.30
N LYS A 12 2.76 -12.93 7.98
CA LYS A 12 1.70 -13.33 8.91
C LYS A 12 1.85 -12.54 10.21
N LEU A 13 0.76 -11.99 10.72
CA LEU A 13 0.75 -11.26 11.98
C LEU A 13 0.69 -12.19 13.19
N SER A 14 0.02 -13.34 13.05
CA SER A 14 -0.01 -14.39 14.07
C SER A 14 0.10 -15.77 13.42
N PRO A 15 0.73 -16.76 14.08
CA PRO A 15 0.74 -18.14 13.60
C PRO A 15 -0.66 -18.76 13.54
N ASP A 16 -1.55 -18.32 14.44
CA ASP A 16 -2.85 -18.93 14.70
C ASP A 16 -4.02 -18.21 14.02
N THR A 17 -3.75 -17.09 13.33
CA THR A 17 -4.76 -16.34 12.57
C THR A 17 -4.42 -16.29 11.09
N GLU A 18 -5.42 -15.98 10.27
CA GLU A 18 -5.20 -15.69 8.84
C GLU A 18 -4.82 -14.23 8.59
N GLU A 19 -4.58 -13.45 9.65
CA GLU A 19 -4.22 -12.04 9.53
C GLU A 19 -2.83 -11.88 8.91
N LYS A 20 -2.76 -11.03 7.90
CA LYS A 20 -1.55 -10.78 7.13
C LYS A 20 -1.32 -9.29 7.02
N MET A 21 -0.07 -8.91 7.17
CA MET A 21 0.47 -7.61 6.82
C MET A 21 0.91 -7.66 5.36
N VAL A 22 0.48 -6.68 4.56
CA VAL A 22 0.99 -6.48 3.20
C VAL A 22 2.04 -5.38 3.25
N ILE A 23 3.24 -5.64 2.75
CA ILE A 23 4.35 -4.69 2.76
C ILE A 23 4.63 -4.29 1.33
N VAL A 24 4.41 -3.02 1.00
CA VAL A 24 4.64 -2.45 -0.33
C VAL A 24 5.91 -1.61 -0.29
N THR A 25 6.89 -1.95 -1.12
CA THR A 25 8.07 -1.10 -1.35
C THR A 25 7.85 -0.26 -2.60
N THR A 26 8.04 1.05 -2.51
CA THR A 26 7.94 1.97 -3.66
C THR A 26 8.73 3.26 -3.44
N THR A 27 8.58 4.24 -4.33
CA THR A 27 9.31 5.51 -4.27
C THR A 27 8.55 6.56 -3.44
N ALA A 28 9.28 7.50 -2.85
CA ALA A 28 8.66 8.63 -2.14
C ALA A 28 7.70 9.46 -3.02
N ALA A 29 7.93 9.53 -4.34
CA ALA A 29 7.04 10.20 -5.28
C ALA A 29 5.67 9.52 -5.42
N ALA A 30 5.61 8.20 -5.22
CA ALA A 30 4.35 7.46 -5.21
C ALA A 30 3.51 7.81 -3.97
N LEU A 31 4.14 8.04 -2.81
CA LEU A 31 3.45 8.42 -1.58
C LEU A 31 2.58 9.67 -1.78
N ASP A 32 3.14 10.73 -2.37
CA ASP A 32 2.40 11.98 -2.62
C ASP A 32 1.13 11.75 -3.45
N ARG A 33 1.17 10.77 -4.37
CA ARG A 33 0.05 10.44 -5.24
C ARG A 33 -1.01 9.62 -4.54
N ILE A 34 -0.60 8.66 -3.71
CA ILE A 34 -1.52 7.86 -2.90
C ILE A 34 -2.22 8.76 -1.86
N ALA A 35 -1.45 9.62 -1.18
CA ALA A 35 -1.95 10.55 -0.17
C ALA A 35 -2.94 11.60 -0.74
N ALA A 36 -2.94 11.84 -2.05
CA ALA A 36 -3.91 12.71 -2.71
C ALA A 36 -5.36 12.16 -2.66
N GLY A 37 -5.57 10.91 -2.22
CA GLY A 37 -6.89 10.34 -1.91
C GLY A 37 -7.68 9.86 -3.12
N GLY A 38 -7.07 9.84 -4.32
CA GLY A 38 -7.63 9.22 -5.52
C GLY A 38 -7.21 7.76 -5.67
N ALA A 39 -7.88 7.04 -6.57
CA ALA A 39 -7.41 5.71 -6.97
C ALA A 39 -6.07 5.84 -7.72
N VAL A 40 -5.06 5.10 -7.28
CA VAL A 40 -3.72 5.11 -7.85
C VAL A 40 -3.23 3.69 -8.04
N GLN A 41 -2.93 3.32 -9.28
CA GLN A 41 -2.25 2.08 -9.60
C GLN A 41 -0.76 2.34 -9.78
N LEU A 42 0.09 1.59 -9.08
CA LEU A 42 1.53 1.55 -9.26
C LEU A 42 1.89 0.34 -10.11
N ARG A 43 2.85 0.51 -11.02
CA ARG A 43 3.34 -0.54 -11.91
C ARG A 43 4.86 -0.50 -12.02
N HIS A 44 5.46 -1.67 -12.15
CA HIS A 44 6.88 -1.83 -12.44
C HIS A 44 7.04 -3.12 -13.25
N GLU A 45 7.95 -3.12 -14.22
CA GLU A 45 8.19 -4.30 -15.06
C GLU A 45 8.60 -5.51 -14.20
N GLY A 46 7.97 -6.67 -14.45
CA GLY A 46 8.24 -7.91 -13.72
C GLY A 46 7.53 -8.04 -12.36
N GLU A 47 6.82 -7.01 -11.90
CA GLU A 47 6.13 -6.99 -10.62
C GLU A 47 4.61 -7.02 -10.78
N ARG A 48 3.90 -7.44 -9.73
CA ARG A 48 2.44 -7.33 -9.70
C ARG A 48 2.04 -5.89 -9.42
N ASP A 49 1.11 -5.38 -10.22
CA ASP A 49 0.50 -4.07 -9.99
C ASP A 49 -0.08 -3.94 -8.58
N VAL A 50 0.00 -2.73 -8.02
CA VAL A 50 -0.57 -2.39 -6.72
C VAL A 50 -1.51 -1.21 -6.90
N THR A 51 -2.79 -1.41 -6.62
CA THR A 51 -3.82 -0.39 -6.77
C THR A 51 -4.34 0.04 -5.40
N PHE A 52 -4.06 1.29 -5.04
CA PHE A 52 -4.67 1.97 -3.91
C PHE A 52 -6.05 2.47 -4.34
N VAL A 53 -7.10 2.05 -3.64
CA VAL A 53 -8.49 2.36 -3.97
C VAL A 53 -9.16 3.04 -2.79
N PRO A 54 -9.66 4.27 -2.93
CA PRO A 54 -10.43 4.94 -1.89
C PRO A 54 -11.70 4.15 -1.55
N VAL A 55 -11.95 3.96 -0.26
CA VAL A 55 -13.15 3.26 0.24
C VAL A 55 -13.71 3.97 1.46
N ASP A 56 -15.03 3.87 1.67
CA ASP A 56 -15.70 4.50 2.82
C ASP A 56 -15.64 3.67 4.11
N ARG A 57 -15.25 2.39 4.01
CA ARG A 57 -15.23 1.44 5.12
C ARG A 57 -13.94 0.65 5.13
N GLU A 58 -13.55 0.23 6.33
CA GLU A 58 -12.40 -0.66 6.52
C GLU A 58 -12.57 -1.94 5.70
N ALA A 59 -11.48 -2.32 5.05
CA ALA A 59 -11.35 -3.54 4.28
C ALA A 59 -9.89 -4.00 4.36
N VAL A 60 -9.66 -5.28 4.08
CA VAL A 60 -8.31 -5.84 4.05
C VAL A 60 -7.72 -5.76 2.64
N PRO A 61 -6.40 -5.64 2.49
CA PRO A 61 -5.73 -5.83 1.22
C PRO A 61 -6.06 -7.19 0.59
N VAL A 62 -6.30 -7.23 -0.71
CA VAL A 62 -6.58 -8.47 -1.44
C VAL A 62 -5.70 -8.61 -2.68
N LEU A 63 -5.32 -9.84 -3.01
CA LEU A 63 -4.63 -10.15 -4.25
C LEU A 63 -5.64 -10.62 -5.29
N ASP A 64 -5.88 -9.80 -6.30
CA ASP A 64 -6.67 -10.16 -7.47
C ASP A 64 -5.76 -10.80 -8.55
N PRO A 65 -6.16 -11.95 -9.14
CA PRO A 65 -5.33 -12.63 -10.14
C PRO A 65 -5.07 -11.81 -11.42
N LYS A 66 -5.94 -10.86 -11.76
CA LYS A 66 -5.87 -10.06 -12.98
C LYS A 66 -5.36 -8.64 -12.73
N LEU A 67 -5.74 -8.05 -11.60
CA LEU A 67 -5.47 -6.64 -11.28
C LEU A 67 -4.29 -6.44 -10.33
N GLY A 68 -3.76 -7.53 -9.75
CA GLY A 68 -2.69 -7.46 -8.75
C GLY A 68 -3.23 -7.16 -7.35
N TRP A 69 -2.43 -6.50 -6.54
CA TRP A 69 -2.83 -6.13 -5.18
C TRP A 69 -3.80 -4.96 -5.20
N ILE A 70 -4.88 -5.08 -4.44
CA ILE A 70 -5.86 -4.01 -4.21
C ILE A 70 -5.75 -3.62 -2.74
N ILE A 71 -5.33 -2.38 -2.50
CA ILE A 71 -5.10 -1.80 -1.19
C ILE A 71 -6.21 -0.80 -0.91
N PRO A 72 -7.16 -1.10 0.00
CA PRO A 72 -8.22 -0.16 0.36
C PRO A 72 -7.66 0.99 1.18
N VAL A 73 -7.96 2.22 0.78
CA VAL A 73 -7.55 3.45 1.47
C VAL A 73 -8.78 4.13 2.04
N THR A 74 -8.97 4.06 3.36
CA THR A 74 -10.01 4.82 4.04
C THR A 74 -9.58 6.29 4.20
N PRO A 75 -10.51 7.21 4.55
CA PRO A 75 -10.13 8.57 4.92
C PRO A 75 -9.12 8.65 6.07
N ALA A 76 -9.17 7.71 7.02
CA ALA A 76 -8.20 7.62 8.12
C ALA A 76 -6.82 7.21 7.60
N THR A 77 -6.76 6.18 6.75
CA THR A 77 -5.53 5.72 6.09
C THR A 77 -4.91 6.82 5.23
N ALA A 78 -5.71 7.55 4.44
CA ALA A 78 -5.24 8.67 3.62
C ALA A 78 -4.63 9.80 4.47
N LYS A 79 -5.23 10.08 5.63
CA LYS A 79 -4.69 11.06 6.58
C LYS A 79 -3.35 10.61 7.14
N GLU A 80 -3.24 9.36 7.56
CA GLU A 80 -1.97 8.79 8.08
C GLU A 80 -0.87 8.85 7.01
N LEU A 81 -1.19 8.46 5.77
CA LEU A 81 -0.29 8.57 4.61
C LEU A 81 0.19 10.00 4.35
N ALA A 82 -0.69 10.99 4.50
CA ALA A 82 -0.34 12.40 4.30
C ALA A 82 0.58 12.97 5.40
N GLU A 83 0.60 12.33 6.58
CA GLU A 83 1.43 12.72 7.72
C GLU A 83 2.79 12.00 7.73
N LEU A 84 3.01 11.01 6.85
CA LEU A 84 4.28 10.29 6.77
C LEU A 84 5.45 11.21 6.34
N PRO A 85 6.66 11.00 6.88
CA PRO A 85 7.86 11.68 6.41
C PRO A 85 8.08 11.49 4.90
N LYS A 86 8.31 12.61 4.20
CA LYS A 86 8.63 12.61 2.77
C LYS A 86 10.12 12.28 2.56
N GLY A 87 10.46 11.00 2.57
CA GLY A 87 11.82 10.51 2.36
C GLY A 87 11.90 8.99 2.52
N PRO A 88 13.08 8.39 2.26
CA PRO A 88 13.25 6.96 2.43
C PRO A 88 13.01 6.52 3.88
N GLY A 89 12.38 5.36 4.06
CA GLY A 89 12.03 4.86 5.39
C GLY A 89 10.98 3.76 5.36
N GLU A 90 10.83 3.12 6.52
CA GLU A 90 9.81 2.10 6.75
C GLU A 90 8.68 2.70 7.58
N HIS A 91 7.44 2.50 7.13
CA HIS A 91 6.24 3.02 7.76
C HIS A 91 5.21 1.92 7.90
N GLU A 92 4.72 1.68 9.10
CA GLU A 92 3.57 0.81 9.34
C GLU A 92 2.34 1.69 9.52
N LEU A 93 1.30 1.46 8.73
CA LEU A 93 0.02 2.14 8.92
C LEU A 93 -0.78 1.41 9.99
N SER A 94 -1.31 2.15 10.94
CA SER A 94 -2.08 1.60 12.06
C SER A 94 -3.51 1.28 11.64
N ALA A 95 -4.04 2.07 10.70
CA ALA A 95 -5.43 1.99 10.24
C ALA A 95 -5.67 0.87 9.20
N LEU A 96 -4.61 0.21 8.74
CA LEU A 96 -4.64 -0.81 7.70
C LEU A 96 -3.47 -1.74 7.94
N HIS A 97 -3.61 -3.06 7.81
CA HIS A 97 -2.46 -3.98 7.85
C HIS A 97 -1.57 -3.81 6.60
N LEU A 98 -0.95 -2.64 6.47
CA LEU A 98 -0.06 -2.22 5.41
C LEU A 98 1.24 -1.65 5.99
N GLY A 99 2.37 -2.26 5.60
CA GLY A 99 3.68 -1.65 5.66
C GLY A 99 4.00 -0.95 4.34
N LEU A 100 4.62 0.22 4.41
CA LEU A 100 5.11 0.98 3.27
C LEU A 100 6.61 1.23 3.46
N ILE A 101 7.42 0.75 2.51
CA ILE A 101 8.85 1.02 2.46
C ILE A 101 9.08 2.01 1.32
N LEU A 102 9.63 3.18 1.65
CA LEU A 102 9.99 4.21 0.71
C LEU A 102 11.50 4.12 0.44
N GLU A 103 11.86 3.96 -0.83
CA GLU A 103 13.24 3.95 -1.33
C GLU A 103 13.51 5.09 -2.33
#